data_AF-A0A6P6NPT2-F1
#
_entry.id   AF-A0A6P6NPT2-F1
#
_cell.length_a   1.000
_cell.length_b   1.000
_cell.length_c   1.000
_cell.angle_alpha   90.00
_cell.angle_beta   90.00
_cell.angle_gamma   90.00
#
_symmetry.space_group_name_H-M   'P 1'
#
loop_
_entity.id
_entity.type
_entity.pdbx_description
1 polymer ?
#
loop_
_entity_poly.entity_id
_entity_poly.type
_entity_poly.pdbx_seq_one_letter_code
_entity_poly.pdbx_strand_id
1 'polypeptide(L)'
;MMERILEQQRALSQVLSENRSTRHLVPSWQDIEVLESVNKALKPLQDFTDALSGEEYVSISYLLPVLRLLNTQTLAADEEDTELTCSIKTKVLGYMEAKYEDPATQTLLNIATFLDPRFKKDYIPKEQWEEISLRIKSEMKEAQPAVAISSSSSVGAAVSGAEAEQCQSATATSTKRMKKSLGSLLQTSVTSPSESSDHATIEAEFNSYILIPKIHSEQDPLAWWGIHK
;
A
#
# COMPACT_ATOMS: atom_id res chain seq x y z
N MET A 1 27.11 -16.38 0.76
CA MET A 1 27.92 -17.62 0.75
C MET A 1 28.91 -17.63 -0.41
N MET A 2 28.45 -17.48 -1.66
CA MET A 2 29.32 -17.48 -2.85
C MET A 2 30.33 -16.33 -2.84
N GLU A 3 29.90 -15.11 -2.51
CA GLU A 3 30.80 -13.96 -2.26
C GLU A 3 31.95 -14.31 -1.31
N ARG A 4 31.64 -14.95 -0.18
CA ARG A 4 32.65 -15.38 0.81
C ARG A 4 33.60 -16.47 0.28
N ILE A 5 33.12 -17.36 -0.58
CA ILE A 5 33.97 -18.37 -1.24
C ILE A 5 34.95 -17.68 -2.20
N LEU A 6 34.49 -16.70 -2.97
CA LEU A 6 35.33 -15.90 -3.87
C LEU A 6 36.38 -15.09 -3.09
N GLU A 7 35.97 -14.40 -2.01
CA GLU A 7 36.88 -13.66 -1.13
C GLU A 7 37.96 -14.55 -0.50
N GLN A 8 37.58 -15.76 -0.09
CA GLN A 8 38.47 -16.71 0.61
C GLN A 8 39.15 -17.71 -0.32
N GLN A 9 39.06 -17.54 -1.65
CA GLN A 9 39.57 -18.50 -2.65
C GLN A 9 41.02 -18.93 -2.36
N ARG A 10 41.90 -17.99 -2.04
CA ARG A 10 43.32 -18.29 -1.76
C ARG A 10 43.50 -19.15 -0.52
N ALA A 11 42.78 -18.83 0.56
CA ALA A 11 42.83 -19.57 1.80
C ALA A 11 42.26 -20.99 1.63
N LEU A 12 41.14 -21.12 0.91
CA LEU A 12 40.52 -22.39 0.59
C LEU A 12 41.44 -23.26 -0.27
N SER A 13 42.02 -22.71 -1.33
CA SER A 13 42.97 -23.44 -2.20
C SER A 13 44.19 -23.94 -1.42
N GLN A 14 44.73 -23.13 -0.51
CA GLN A 14 45.86 -23.53 0.33
C GLN A 14 45.49 -24.73 1.22
N VAL A 15 44.44 -24.60 2.03
CA VAL A 15 44.01 -25.65 2.98
C VAL A 15 43.61 -26.94 2.26
N LEU A 16 42.89 -26.83 1.13
CA LEU A 16 42.44 -27.99 0.37
C LEU A 16 43.58 -28.69 -0.38
N SER A 17 44.63 -27.96 -0.75
CA SER A 17 45.81 -28.51 -1.43
C SER A 17 46.75 -29.28 -0.50
N GLU A 18 46.79 -28.91 0.78
CA GLU A 18 47.63 -29.55 1.80
C GLU A 18 47.18 -30.99 2.12
N ASN A 19 45.89 -31.29 1.96
CA ASN A 19 45.33 -32.60 2.25
C ASN A 19 45.02 -33.41 0.96
N ARG A 20 45.63 -34.60 0.84
CA ARG A 20 45.52 -35.47 -0.34
C ARG A 20 44.08 -35.93 -0.60
N SER A 21 43.24 -36.06 0.42
CA SER A 21 41.84 -36.46 0.24
C SER A 21 40.97 -35.34 -0.31
N THR A 22 41.28 -34.07 -0.02
CA THR A 22 40.46 -32.90 -0.41
C THR A 22 40.98 -32.15 -1.63
N ARG A 23 42.15 -32.53 -2.15
CA ARG A 23 42.80 -31.86 -3.29
C ARG A 23 41.93 -31.78 -4.55
N HIS A 24 41.00 -32.72 -4.72
CA HIS A 24 40.05 -32.73 -5.84
C HIS A 24 38.91 -31.69 -5.70
N LEU A 25 38.77 -31.06 -4.52
CA LEU A 25 37.76 -30.03 -4.24
C LEU A 25 38.31 -28.61 -4.43
N VAL A 26 39.59 -28.46 -4.79
CA VAL A 26 40.16 -27.14 -5.10
C VAL A 26 39.43 -26.58 -6.32
N PRO A 27 38.76 -25.42 -6.21
CA PRO A 27 38.01 -24.85 -7.32
C PRO A 27 38.93 -24.61 -8.53
N SER A 28 38.51 -25.10 -9.68
CA SER A 28 39.16 -24.77 -10.95
C SER A 28 38.82 -23.34 -11.38
N TRP A 29 39.53 -22.82 -12.37
CA TRP A 29 39.22 -21.50 -12.94
C TRP A 29 37.78 -21.42 -13.49
N GLN A 30 37.26 -22.53 -14.04
CA GLN A 30 35.88 -22.63 -14.53
C GLN A 30 34.87 -22.56 -13.39
N ASP A 31 35.15 -23.23 -12.27
CA ASP A 31 34.29 -23.18 -11.08
C ASP A 31 34.20 -21.76 -10.53
N ILE A 32 35.32 -21.03 -10.55
CA ILE A 32 35.38 -19.63 -10.12
C ILE A 32 34.58 -18.73 -11.06
N GLU A 33 34.72 -18.88 -12.38
CA GLU A 33 33.95 -18.11 -13.37
C GLU A 33 32.43 -18.34 -13.24
N VAL A 34 32.02 -19.59 -12.97
CA VAL A 34 30.62 -19.92 -12.67
C VAL A 34 30.17 -19.24 -11.38
N LEU A 35 30.97 -19.31 -10.31
CA LEU A 35 30.64 -18.67 -9.02
C LEU A 35 30.53 -17.15 -9.17
N GLU A 36 31.41 -16.51 -9.92
CA GLU A 36 31.38 -15.08 -10.22
C GLU A 36 30.11 -14.71 -11.00
N SER A 37 29.76 -15.50 -12.03
CA SER A 37 28.54 -15.29 -12.82
C SER A 37 27.27 -15.39 -11.96
N VAL A 38 27.16 -16.43 -11.12
CA VAL A 38 26.01 -16.60 -10.24
C VAL A 38 25.98 -15.48 -9.17
N ASN A 39 27.14 -15.10 -8.63
CA ASN A 39 27.22 -14.02 -7.65
C ASN A 39 26.81 -12.68 -8.29
N LYS A 40 27.22 -12.38 -9.53
CA LYS A 40 26.81 -11.17 -10.27
C LYS A 40 25.29 -11.10 -10.43
N ALA A 41 24.64 -12.23 -10.74
CA ALA A 41 23.18 -12.28 -10.89
C ALA A 41 22.42 -12.15 -9.56
N LEU A 42 22.91 -12.79 -8.49
CA LEU A 42 22.16 -12.91 -7.24
C LEU A 42 22.53 -11.87 -6.17
N LYS A 43 23.72 -11.27 -6.24
CA LYS A 43 24.17 -10.27 -5.25
C LYS A 43 23.20 -9.09 -5.13
N PRO A 44 22.69 -8.49 -6.23
CA PRO A 44 21.74 -7.39 -6.11
C PRO A 44 20.40 -7.83 -5.48
N LEU A 45 19.98 -9.08 -5.70
CA LEU A 45 18.78 -9.64 -5.05
C LEU A 45 19.01 -9.81 -3.55
N GLN A 46 20.21 -10.24 -3.15
CA GLN A 46 20.58 -10.34 -1.75
C GLN A 46 20.52 -8.96 -1.08
N ASP A 47 21.20 -7.96 -1.64
CA ASP A 47 21.23 -6.60 -1.09
C ASP A 47 19.82 -6.03 -0.98
N PHE A 48 18.96 -6.33 -1.96
CA PHE A 48 17.56 -5.94 -1.97
C PHE A 48 16.75 -6.65 -0.86
N THR A 49 16.94 -7.96 -0.66
CA THR A 49 16.29 -8.70 0.43
C THR A 49 16.79 -8.28 1.81
N ASP A 50 18.07 -7.92 1.93
CA ASP A 50 18.66 -7.42 3.18
C ASP A 50 18.07 -6.05 3.52
N ALA A 51 17.93 -5.15 2.52
CA ALA A 51 17.26 -3.86 2.70
C ALA A 51 15.80 -4.05 3.15
N LEU A 52 15.02 -4.86 2.43
CA LEU A 52 13.62 -5.14 2.80
C LEU A 52 13.48 -5.77 4.19
N SER A 53 14.45 -6.59 4.61
CA SER A 53 14.44 -7.22 5.93
C SER A 53 14.82 -6.25 7.06
N GLY A 54 15.49 -5.15 6.72
CA GLY A 54 15.88 -4.09 7.65
C GLY A 54 14.81 -3.01 7.84
N GLU A 55 13.82 -2.93 6.96
CA GLU A 55 12.73 -1.97 7.06
C GLU A 55 11.76 -2.32 8.20
N GLU A 56 11.38 -1.32 9.00
CA GLU A 56 10.44 -1.50 10.12
C GLU A 56 9.01 -1.84 9.62
N TYR A 57 8.61 -1.24 8.50
CA TYR A 57 7.29 -1.41 7.89
C TYR A 57 7.36 -1.51 6.37
N VAL A 58 7.32 -2.74 5.84
CA VAL A 58 7.16 -2.99 4.40
C VAL A 58 5.67 -3.11 4.07
N SER A 59 5.12 -2.07 3.44
CA SER A 59 3.75 -2.05 2.92
C SER A 59 3.66 -2.67 1.52
N ILE A 60 2.47 -3.19 1.19
CA ILE A 60 2.16 -3.76 -0.15
C ILE A 60 2.40 -2.74 -1.28
N SER A 61 2.30 -1.44 -0.97
CA SER A 61 2.55 -0.34 -1.91
C SER A 61 3.99 -0.28 -2.44
N TYR A 62 4.97 -0.88 -1.75
CA TYR A 62 6.35 -0.98 -2.25
C TYR A 62 6.51 -2.03 -3.34
N LEU A 63 5.65 -3.04 -3.37
CA LEU A 63 5.87 -4.22 -4.20
C LEU A 63 5.90 -3.87 -5.70
N LEU A 64 5.02 -2.98 -6.18
CA LEU A 64 5.02 -2.57 -7.58
C LEU A 64 6.26 -1.73 -7.96
N PRO A 65 6.65 -0.69 -7.20
CA PRO A 65 7.93 -0.01 -7.40
C PRO A 65 9.13 -0.95 -7.44
N VAL A 66 9.15 -1.94 -6.54
CA VAL A 66 10.22 -2.93 -6.41
C VAL A 66 10.29 -3.85 -7.62
N LEU A 67 9.16 -4.41 -8.05
CA LEU A 67 9.10 -5.25 -9.24
C LEU A 67 9.60 -4.50 -10.47
N ARG A 68 9.23 -3.22 -10.58
CA ARG A 68 9.68 -2.37 -11.68
C ARG A 68 11.18 -2.10 -11.62
N LEU A 69 11.71 -1.76 -10.44
CA LEU A 69 13.14 -1.54 -10.23
C LEU A 69 13.96 -2.79 -10.58
N LEU A 70 13.50 -3.97 -10.13
CA LEU A 70 14.15 -5.24 -10.42
C LEU A 70 14.18 -5.51 -11.92
N ASN A 71 13.08 -5.25 -12.64
CA ASN A 71 13.01 -5.45 -14.08
C ASN A 71 13.87 -4.46 -14.87
N THR A 72 13.89 -3.18 -14.48
CA THR A 72 14.54 -2.13 -15.28
C THR A 72 16.02 -1.92 -14.98
N GLN A 73 16.45 -2.14 -13.73
CA GLN A 73 17.78 -1.74 -13.28
C GLN A 73 18.59 -2.94 -12.78
N THR A 74 17.99 -3.82 -11.99
CA THR A 74 18.74 -4.84 -11.26
C THR A 74 18.97 -6.11 -12.09
N LEU A 75 17.92 -6.62 -12.74
CA LEU A 75 17.94 -7.84 -13.55
C LEU A 75 17.85 -7.55 -15.05
N ALA A 76 17.96 -6.28 -15.45
CA ALA A 76 18.10 -5.92 -16.85
C ALA A 76 19.32 -6.62 -17.47
N ALA A 77 19.20 -7.01 -18.73
CA ALA A 77 20.29 -7.59 -19.48
C ALA A 77 21.40 -6.56 -19.67
N ASP A 78 22.61 -6.91 -19.24
CA ASP A 78 23.81 -6.11 -19.46
C ASP A 78 24.64 -6.76 -20.57
N GLU A 79 25.32 -5.97 -21.40
CA GLU A 79 26.17 -6.48 -22.48
C GLU A 79 27.37 -7.26 -21.93
N GLU A 80 27.78 -6.95 -20.69
CA GLU A 80 28.88 -7.60 -19.96
C GLU A 80 28.45 -8.85 -19.20
N ASP A 81 27.21 -9.33 -19.37
CA ASP A 81 26.71 -10.52 -18.71
C ASP A 81 27.12 -11.80 -19.43
N THR A 82 27.56 -12.79 -18.66
CA THR A 82 27.75 -14.15 -19.17
C THR A 82 26.40 -14.78 -19.51
N GLU A 83 26.38 -15.77 -20.41
CA GLU A 83 25.14 -16.49 -20.78
C GLU A 83 24.42 -17.07 -19.54
N LEU A 84 25.19 -17.55 -18.57
CA LEU A 84 24.66 -18.03 -17.29
C LEU A 84 24.00 -16.91 -16.49
N THR A 85 24.62 -15.73 -16.40
CA THR A 85 24.08 -14.56 -15.69
C THR A 85 22.76 -14.12 -16.32
N CYS A 86 22.73 -13.99 -17.66
CA CYS A 86 21.51 -13.69 -18.41
C CYS A 86 20.41 -14.73 -18.17
N SER A 87 20.75 -16.02 -18.20
CA SER A 87 19.78 -17.10 -17.97
C SER A 87 19.16 -17.02 -16.57
N ILE A 88 19.98 -16.73 -15.55
CA ILE A 88 19.50 -16.58 -14.17
C ILE A 88 18.58 -15.36 -14.05
N LYS A 89 19.02 -14.19 -14.53
CA LYS A 89 18.22 -12.95 -14.50
C LYS A 89 16.86 -13.15 -15.17
N THR A 90 16.83 -13.72 -16.38
CA THR A 90 15.60 -13.99 -17.12
C THR A 90 14.68 -14.97 -16.40
N LYS A 91 15.23 -16.04 -15.81
CA LYS A 91 14.41 -17.01 -15.04
C LYS A 91 13.81 -16.40 -13.79
N VAL A 92 14.58 -15.57 -13.07
CA VAL A 92 14.08 -14.88 -11.88
C VAL A 92 12.99 -13.88 -12.27
N LEU A 93 13.20 -13.07 -13.31
CA LEU A 93 12.19 -12.14 -13.82
C LEU A 93 10.91 -12.87 -14.24
N GLY A 94 11.03 -13.92 -15.06
CA GLY A 94 9.87 -14.70 -15.48
C GLY A 94 9.12 -15.35 -14.33
N TYR A 95 9.82 -15.78 -13.27
CA TYR A 95 9.16 -16.27 -12.06
C TYR A 95 8.39 -15.17 -11.32
N MET A 96 8.97 -13.97 -11.19
CA MET A 96 8.32 -12.85 -10.52
C MET A 96 7.10 -12.37 -11.31
N GLU A 97 7.23 -12.22 -12.63
CA GLU A 97 6.11 -11.82 -13.51
C GLU A 97 4.96 -12.83 -13.42
N ALA A 98 5.25 -14.13 -13.54
CA ALA A 98 4.23 -15.18 -13.43
C ALA A 98 3.58 -15.22 -12.03
N LYS A 99 4.34 -14.96 -10.96
CA LYS A 99 3.82 -14.97 -9.59
C LYS A 99 2.81 -13.84 -9.33
N TYR A 100 2.99 -12.69 -9.98
CA TYR A 100 2.12 -11.53 -9.84
C TYR A 100 1.21 -11.32 -11.05
N GLU A 101 1.09 -12.27 -11.97
CA GLU A 101 0.30 -12.12 -13.20
C GLU A 101 -1.21 -12.02 -12.95
N ASP A 102 -1.68 -12.56 -11.82
CA ASP A 102 -3.10 -12.57 -11.47
C ASP A 102 -3.74 -11.16 -11.51
N PRO A 103 -4.81 -10.95 -12.30
CA PRO A 103 -5.42 -9.63 -12.46
C PRO A 103 -5.90 -9.00 -11.16
N ALA A 104 -6.49 -9.79 -10.25
CA ALA A 104 -6.97 -9.27 -8.97
C ALA A 104 -5.80 -8.76 -8.10
N THR A 105 -4.69 -9.51 -8.10
CA THR A 105 -3.44 -9.11 -7.44
C THR A 105 -2.89 -7.83 -8.06
N GLN A 106 -2.81 -7.73 -9.38
CA GLN A 106 -2.34 -6.51 -10.07
C GLN A 106 -3.20 -5.28 -9.72
N THR A 107 -4.53 -5.41 -9.75
CA THR A 107 -5.44 -4.34 -9.33
C THR A 107 -5.17 -3.91 -7.89
N LEU A 108 -5.00 -4.86 -6.96
CA LEU A 108 -4.67 -4.57 -5.57
C LEU A 108 -3.33 -3.83 -5.43
N LEU A 109 -2.28 -4.29 -6.12
CA LEU A 109 -0.96 -3.66 -6.09
C LEU A 109 -1.01 -2.23 -6.62
N ASN A 110 -1.74 -2.02 -7.71
CA ASN A 110 -1.95 -0.71 -8.29
C ASN A 110 -2.68 0.24 -7.35
N ILE A 111 -3.77 -0.20 -6.72
CA ILE A 111 -4.52 0.61 -5.75
C ILE A 111 -3.64 0.93 -4.53
N ALA A 112 -2.95 -0.07 -3.97
CA ALA A 112 -2.08 0.12 -2.81
C ALA A 112 -0.94 1.11 -3.12
N THR A 113 -0.30 0.97 -4.29
CA THR A 113 0.76 1.89 -4.73
C THR A 113 0.23 3.29 -4.98
N PHE A 114 -0.98 3.40 -5.52
CA PHE A 114 -1.60 4.69 -5.79
C PHE A 114 -1.94 5.45 -4.50
N LEU A 115 -2.50 4.75 -3.52
CA LEU A 115 -2.86 5.31 -2.22
C LEU A 115 -1.64 5.58 -1.33
N ASP A 116 -0.45 5.20 -1.77
CA ASP A 116 0.79 5.59 -1.12
C ASP A 116 1.21 7.00 -1.55
N PRO A 117 1.26 7.98 -0.64
CA PRO A 117 1.61 9.37 -0.96
C PRO A 117 3.03 9.53 -1.50
N ARG A 118 3.91 8.53 -1.33
CA ARG A 118 5.28 8.52 -1.87
C ARG A 118 5.31 8.27 -3.37
N PHE A 119 4.44 7.38 -3.87
CA PHE A 119 4.49 6.87 -5.24
C PHE A 119 3.42 7.49 -6.14
N LYS A 120 2.17 7.53 -5.66
CA LYS A 120 1.01 8.01 -6.41
C LYS A 120 0.94 7.39 -7.81
N LYS A 121 1.26 8.15 -8.85
CA LYS A 121 1.11 7.78 -10.26
C LYS A 121 2.37 7.18 -10.90
N ASP A 122 3.52 7.24 -10.23
CA ASP A 122 4.82 7.08 -10.91
C ASP A 122 5.07 5.68 -11.47
N TYR A 123 4.53 4.67 -10.80
CA TYR A 123 4.79 3.27 -11.12
C TYR A 123 3.64 2.60 -11.86
N ILE A 124 2.54 3.32 -12.05
CA ILE A 124 1.29 2.81 -12.63
C ILE A 124 1.20 3.23 -14.11
N PRO A 125 0.87 2.30 -15.03
CA PRO A 125 0.61 2.64 -16.43
C PRO A 125 -0.54 3.63 -16.58
N LYS A 126 -0.43 4.56 -17.54
CA LYS A 126 -1.46 5.60 -17.74
C LYS A 126 -2.79 5.01 -18.17
N GLU A 127 -2.78 3.85 -18.79
CA GLU A 127 -3.94 3.13 -19.29
C GLU A 127 -4.80 2.57 -18.14
N GLN A 128 -4.16 2.20 -17.02
CA GLN A 128 -4.83 1.64 -15.86
C GLN A 128 -5.30 2.73 -14.87
N TRP A 129 -4.84 3.96 -15.08
CA TRP A 129 -5.14 5.11 -14.23
C TRP A 129 -6.65 5.34 -14.04
N GLU A 130 -7.41 5.30 -15.14
CA GLU A 130 -8.84 5.57 -15.12
C GLU A 130 -9.61 4.47 -14.37
N GLU A 131 -9.26 3.21 -14.61
CA GLU A 131 -9.85 2.05 -13.93
C GLU A 131 -9.60 2.10 -12.42
N ILE A 132 -8.35 2.39 -12.02
CA ILE A 132 -7.97 2.53 -10.61
C ILE A 132 -8.71 3.69 -9.96
N SER A 133 -8.79 4.84 -10.65
CA SER A 133 -9.50 6.03 -10.16
C SER A 133 -10.98 5.73 -9.93
N LEU A 134 -11.63 5.04 -10.87
CA LEU A 134 -13.02 4.64 -10.75
C LEU A 134 -13.22 3.68 -9.57
N ARG A 135 -12.34 2.67 -9.45
CA ARG A 135 -12.42 1.69 -8.37
C ARG A 135 -12.29 2.33 -6.99
N ILE A 136 -11.33 3.24 -6.82
CA ILE A 136 -11.12 3.96 -5.55
C ILE A 136 -12.34 4.81 -5.21
N LYS A 137 -12.89 5.56 -6.19
CA LYS A 137 -14.09 6.37 -5.97
C LYS A 137 -15.29 5.51 -5.56
N SER A 138 -15.44 4.31 -6.14
CA SER A 138 -16.47 3.35 -5.74
C SER A 138 -16.28 2.89 -4.29
N GLU A 139 -15.06 2.53 -3.90
CA GLU A 139 -14.75 2.10 -2.53
C GLU A 139 -14.91 3.24 -1.52
N MET A 140 -14.57 4.48 -1.88
CA MET A 140 -14.84 5.67 -1.05
C MET A 140 -16.35 5.88 -0.83
N LYS A 141 -17.19 5.63 -1.86
CA LYS A 141 -18.65 5.69 -1.73
C LYS A 141 -19.18 4.61 -0.79
N GLU A 142 -18.63 3.39 -0.88
CA GLU A 142 -19.02 2.26 -0.03
C GLU A 142 -18.55 2.41 1.43
N ALA A 143 -17.42 3.08 1.65
CA ALA A 143 -16.82 3.28 2.98
C ALA A 143 -17.47 4.43 3.79
N GLN A 144 -18.34 5.25 3.19
CA GLN A 144 -19.06 6.27 3.94
C GLN A 144 -20.01 5.61 4.94
N PRO A 145 -19.98 5.99 6.23
CA PRO A 145 -20.92 5.45 7.20
C PRO A 145 -22.32 5.87 6.77
N ALA A 146 -23.22 4.88 6.60
CA ALA A 146 -24.64 5.14 6.54
C ALA A 146 -25.01 5.95 7.78
N VAL A 147 -25.26 7.25 7.60
CA VAL A 147 -25.64 8.16 8.68
C VAL A 147 -26.87 7.55 9.36
N ALA A 148 -26.65 6.97 10.54
CA ALA A 148 -27.73 6.50 11.40
C ALA A 148 -28.53 7.74 11.81
N ILE A 149 -29.64 7.97 11.12
CA ILE A 149 -30.68 8.90 11.54
C ILE A 149 -31.28 8.31 12.82
N SER A 150 -30.64 8.58 13.96
CA SER A 150 -31.26 8.41 15.27
C SER A 150 -32.00 9.69 15.60
N SER A 151 -33.12 9.90 14.90
CA SER A 151 -34.19 10.76 15.37
C SER A 151 -34.87 10.06 16.56
N SER A 152 -34.35 10.26 17.77
CA SER A 152 -35.07 9.93 19.00
C SER A 152 -36.01 11.08 19.37
N SER A 153 -37.08 11.22 18.58
CA SER A 153 -38.29 11.87 19.07
C SER A 153 -38.89 11.01 20.17
N SER A 154 -38.99 11.62 21.34
CA SER A 154 -39.79 11.18 22.47
C SER A 154 -41.21 10.77 22.07
N VAL A 155 -41.60 9.55 22.43
CA VAL A 155 -43.00 9.22 22.74
C VAL A 155 -43.00 8.18 23.85
N GLY A 156 -43.49 8.59 25.02
CA GLY A 156 -43.69 7.72 26.16
C GLY A 156 -45.01 6.93 26.05
N ALA A 157 -45.02 5.77 26.70
CA ALA A 157 -46.23 5.13 27.20
C ALA A 157 -45.87 4.40 28.50
N ALA A 158 -46.64 4.73 29.54
CA ALA A 158 -46.44 4.38 30.94
C ALA A 158 -46.75 2.92 31.29
N VAL A 159 -46.23 2.40 32.42
CA VAL A 159 -47.01 1.89 33.58
C VAL A 159 -46.08 1.63 34.79
N SER A 160 -46.35 2.39 35.87
CA SER A 160 -46.39 2.09 37.32
C SER A 160 -45.25 1.41 38.12
N GLY A 161 -44.85 2.04 39.24
CA GLY A 161 -44.36 1.36 40.45
C GLY A 161 -43.43 2.15 41.40
N ALA A 162 -44.02 2.76 42.45
CA ALA A 162 -43.49 3.06 43.81
C ALA A 162 -42.23 3.95 44.05
N GLU A 163 -42.41 5.13 44.68
CA GLU A 163 -41.89 5.55 46.03
C GLU A 163 -40.37 5.86 46.08
N ALA A 164 -39.80 6.95 46.64
CA ALA A 164 -40.21 8.07 47.48
C ALA A 164 -39.13 9.20 47.44
N GLU A 165 -39.42 10.34 48.11
CA GLU A 165 -38.51 11.40 48.60
C GLU A 165 -38.13 12.64 47.72
N GLN A 166 -38.98 13.67 47.83
CA GLN A 166 -38.73 15.01 48.43
C GLN A 166 -37.51 15.87 48.04
N CYS A 167 -37.74 16.99 47.33
CA CYS A 167 -37.51 18.37 47.83
C CYS A 167 -38.01 19.47 46.86
N GLN A 168 -38.47 20.57 47.45
CA GLN A 168 -39.18 21.76 46.91
C GLN A 168 -38.18 22.73 46.19
N SER A 169 -38.50 23.78 45.40
CA SER A 169 -39.62 24.72 45.27
C SER A 169 -39.41 25.66 44.03
N ALA A 170 -40.51 26.16 43.42
CA ALA A 170 -40.73 27.47 42.72
C ALA A 170 -39.80 27.89 41.54
N THR A 171 -40.21 28.49 40.39
CA THR A 171 -41.41 29.25 39.96
C THR A 171 -41.34 29.56 38.43
N ALA A 172 -42.52 29.80 37.83
CA ALA A 172 -42.81 30.76 36.73
C ALA A 172 -42.53 30.43 35.22
N THR A 173 -43.64 30.10 34.52
CA THR A 173 -44.18 30.70 33.27
C THR A 173 -43.26 31.14 32.12
N SER A 174 -43.55 30.65 30.90
CA SER A 174 -43.90 31.51 29.74
C SER A 174 -44.15 30.70 28.46
N THR A 175 -45.40 30.72 28.01
CA THR A 175 -45.85 30.39 26.64
C THR A 175 -45.13 31.25 25.59
N LYS A 176 -44.45 30.65 24.61
CA LYS A 176 -44.21 31.30 23.31
C LYS A 176 -44.34 30.29 22.18
N ARG A 177 -45.52 30.33 21.52
CA ARG A 177 -45.71 29.79 20.17
C ARG A 177 -44.77 30.53 19.23
N MET A 178 -43.71 29.86 18.75
CA MET A 178 -42.90 30.40 17.67
C MET A 178 -43.56 30.05 16.34
N LYS A 179 -43.77 31.10 15.55
CA LYS A 179 -44.44 31.09 14.26
C LYS A 179 -43.65 30.22 13.27
N LYS A 180 -44.34 29.31 12.59
CA LYS A 180 -43.81 28.56 11.45
C LYS A 180 -43.56 29.57 10.33
N SER A 181 -42.29 29.90 10.09
CA SER A 181 -41.87 30.80 9.01
C SER A 181 -42.10 30.14 7.66
N LEU A 182 -42.52 30.90 6.65
CA LEU A 182 -42.68 30.45 5.26
C LEU A 182 -41.41 29.80 4.70
N GLY A 183 -40.22 30.15 5.23
CA GLY A 183 -38.97 29.49 4.87
C GLY A 183 -38.94 27.99 5.19
N SER A 184 -39.67 27.53 6.21
CA SER A 184 -39.77 26.10 6.58
C SER A 184 -40.69 25.31 5.65
N LEU A 185 -41.59 25.96 4.92
CA LEU A 185 -42.49 25.31 3.94
C LEU A 185 -41.91 25.34 2.51
N LEU A 186 -40.92 26.20 2.26
CA LEU A 186 -40.23 26.31 0.97
C LEU A 186 -39.02 25.36 0.87
N GLN A 187 -38.53 24.85 2.01
CA GLN A 187 -37.45 23.84 2.05
C GLN A 187 -37.92 22.41 1.79
N THR A 188 -39.23 22.19 1.59
CA THR A 188 -39.82 20.85 1.37
C THR A 188 -39.82 20.38 -0.09
N SER A 189 -39.05 21.01 -0.97
CA SER A 189 -38.90 20.54 -2.35
C SER A 189 -37.47 20.72 -2.83
N VAL A 190 -36.60 19.79 -2.42
CA VAL A 190 -35.76 18.91 -3.25
C VAL A 190 -34.98 18.03 -2.28
N THR A 191 -35.60 16.95 -1.80
CA THR A 191 -34.86 15.80 -1.29
C THR A 191 -35.10 14.67 -2.26
N SER A 192 -34.45 14.79 -3.42
CA SER A 192 -34.01 13.62 -4.17
C SER A 192 -32.95 12.91 -3.31
N PRO A 193 -32.77 11.58 -3.40
CA PRO A 193 -31.69 10.91 -2.67
C PRO A 193 -30.37 11.61 -2.98
N SER A 194 -29.60 11.91 -1.94
CA SER A 194 -28.42 12.77 -1.90
C SER A 194 -27.20 12.23 -2.66
N GLU A 195 -27.38 11.48 -3.75
CA GLU A 195 -26.26 10.86 -4.46
C GLU A 195 -25.34 11.86 -5.18
N SER A 196 -25.86 13.02 -5.62
CA SER A 196 -25.08 14.00 -6.39
C SER A 196 -24.13 14.84 -5.54
N SER A 197 -24.49 15.10 -4.28
CA SER A 197 -23.64 15.82 -3.31
C SER A 197 -22.44 14.97 -2.89
N ASP A 198 -22.69 13.67 -2.65
CA ASP A 198 -21.67 12.74 -2.17
C ASP A 198 -20.63 12.47 -3.26
N HIS A 199 -21.07 12.26 -4.50
CA HIS A 199 -20.17 12.10 -5.66
C HIS A 199 -19.26 13.32 -5.88
N ALA A 200 -19.81 14.53 -5.76
CA ALA A 200 -19.02 15.76 -5.93
C ALA A 200 -17.97 15.93 -4.82
N THR A 201 -18.28 15.50 -3.60
CA THR A 201 -17.36 15.55 -2.46
C THR A 201 -16.22 14.55 -2.61
N ILE A 202 -16.53 13.31 -3.00
CA ILE A 202 -15.55 12.26 -3.27
C ILE A 202 -14.59 12.67 -4.40
N GLU A 203 -15.12 13.25 -5.48
CA GLU A 203 -14.31 13.80 -6.57
C GLU A 203 -13.37 14.91 -6.08
N ALA A 204 -13.85 15.81 -5.23
CA ALA A 204 -13.03 16.90 -4.70
C ALA A 204 -11.88 16.39 -3.81
N GLU A 205 -12.16 15.43 -2.92
CA GLU A 205 -11.14 14.81 -2.05
C GLU A 205 -10.11 14.02 -2.86
N PHE A 206 -10.56 13.21 -3.82
CA PHE A 206 -9.68 12.43 -4.70
C PHE A 206 -8.75 13.35 -5.51
N ASN A 207 -9.28 14.43 -6.08
CA ASN A 207 -8.48 15.39 -6.82
C ASN A 207 -7.53 16.18 -5.91
N SER A 208 -7.96 16.52 -4.68
CA SER A 208 -7.08 17.12 -3.66
C SER A 208 -5.87 16.22 -3.38
N TYR A 209 -6.09 14.93 -3.11
CA TYR A 209 -5.02 13.96 -2.87
C TYR A 209 -3.99 13.90 -4.02
N ILE A 210 -4.47 13.90 -5.26
CA ILE A 210 -3.61 13.87 -6.46
C ILE A 210 -2.74 15.12 -6.56
N LEU A 211 -3.29 16.28 -6.19
CA LEU A 211 -2.61 17.58 -6.32
C LEU A 211 -1.58 17.82 -5.22
N ILE A 212 -1.74 17.20 -4.03
CA ILE A 212 -0.76 17.34 -2.96
C ILE A 212 0.61 16.81 -3.45
N PRO A 213 1.73 17.46 -3.14
CA PRO A 213 3.05 16.93 -3.48
C PRO A 213 3.31 15.55 -2.87
N LYS A 214 4.22 14.79 -3.46
CA LYS A 214 4.67 13.51 -2.89
C LYS A 214 5.49 13.77 -1.64
N ILE A 215 5.40 12.85 -0.69
CA ILE A 215 6.27 12.85 0.48
C ILE A 215 7.60 12.15 0.17
N HIS A 216 8.60 12.38 1.01
CA HIS A 216 9.91 11.74 0.86
C HIS A 216 9.80 10.21 1.02
N SER A 217 10.64 9.44 0.33
CA SER A 217 10.60 7.97 0.30
C SER A 217 10.74 7.33 1.68
N GLU A 218 11.46 7.97 2.59
CA GLU A 218 11.71 7.51 3.98
C GLU A 218 10.63 7.97 4.98
N GLN A 219 9.66 8.79 4.57
CA GLN A 219 8.58 9.20 5.48
C GLN A 219 7.53 8.09 5.61
N ASP A 220 6.96 7.94 6.81
CA ASP A 220 5.87 7.01 7.06
C ASP A 220 4.57 7.48 6.37
N PRO A 221 4.04 6.72 5.40
CA PRO A 221 2.79 7.07 4.72
C PRO A 221 1.58 7.03 5.66
N LEU A 222 1.60 6.20 6.72
CA LEU A 222 0.49 6.10 7.66
C LEU A 222 0.42 7.33 8.57
N ALA A 223 1.57 7.80 9.06
CA ALA A 223 1.65 9.09 9.76
C ALA A 223 1.12 10.24 8.90
N TRP A 224 1.41 10.23 7.59
CA TRP A 224 0.91 11.24 6.66
C TRP A 224 -0.63 11.23 6.55
N TRP A 225 -1.23 10.05 6.36
CA TRP A 225 -2.68 9.87 6.32
C TRP A 225 -3.35 10.25 7.65
N GLY A 226 -2.66 10.06 8.77
CA GLY A 226 -3.14 10.49 10.09
C GLY A 226 -3.34 12.01 10.22
N ILE A 227 -2.59 12.80 9.45
CA ILE A 227 -2.63 14.27 9.44
C ILE A 227 -3.63 14.79 8.40
N HIS A 228 -3.84 14.08 7.29
CA HIS A 228 -4.64 14.50 6.14
C HIS A 228 -5.99 13.77 6.06
N LYS A 229 -6.87 14.01 7.05
CA LYS A 229 -8.25 13.51 7.09
C LYS A 229 -9.26 14.45 6.47
#